data_AF-A0A3L7JS07-F1
#
_entry.id   AF-A0A3L7JS07-F1
#
_cell.length_a   1.000
_cell.length_b   1.000
_cell.length_c   1.000
_cell.angle_alpha   90.00
_cell.angle_beta   90.00
_cell.angle_gamma   90.00
#
_symmetry.space_group_name_H-M   'P 1'
#
loop_
_entity.id
_entity.type
_entity.pdbx_description
1 polymer ?
#
loop_
_entity_poly.entity_id
_entity_poly.type
_entity_poly.pdbx_seq_one_letter_code
_entity_poly.pdbx_strand_id
1 'polypeptide(L)'
;MNEELKRLCDEDQRDMKELPPNRVEKDRMRRKRVMEILNEGGAAEGIDYTHAAVIFQHGETLDDWWTAHQLAYQASELGFRQAKWLSAVALDRWLLRQGKPTRFGTQYIHLGGMIRLARFDLSTTDEERKEWDVPSISDSLMYNNETIRGMPEGRVISSFKIPELKMNVVSLSKDIVHSPTFEGEIIGCTPDDRPIFRNCQNWNWINKNDGTTLDLGWLLIPYAPTIAHILVNKEKVELKGSKLNGEPVIWVVDHALTLYVKSDKGVWAITGNDYKRIEELALTFLLEQQGKHT
;
A
#
# COMPACT_ATOMS: atom_id res chain seq x y z
N MET A 1 -11.11 2.98 -32.09
CA MET A 1 -11.65 2.90 -30.71
C MET A 1 -13.03 2.26 -30.73
N ASN A 2 -13.28 1.29 -29.85
CA ASN A 2 -14.55 0.61 -29.63
C ASN A 2 -15.41 1.40 -28.63
N GLU A 3 -16.55 1.92 -29.10
CA GLU A 3 -17.45 2.76 -28.30
C GLU A 3 -18.12 2.02 -27.14
N GLU A 4 -18.34 0.71 -27.26
CA GLU A 4 -18.93 -0.07 -26.18
C GLU A 4 -17.94 -0.27 -25.03
N LEU A 5 -16.68 -0.62 -25.32
CA LEU A 5 -15.63 -0.73 -24.30
C LEU A 5 -15.42 0.61 -23.59
N LYS A 6 -15.42 1.72 -24.34
CA LYS A 6 -15.36 3.07 -23.76
C LYS A 6 -16.54 3.31 -22.81
N ARG A 7 -17.77 3.02 -23.23
CA ARG A 7 -18.97 3.21 -22.41
C ARG A 7 -18.89 2.39 -21.11
N LEU A 8 -18.51 1.11 -21.20
CA LEU A 8 -18.36 0.24 -20.02
C LEU A 8 -17.32 0.80 -19.04
N CYS A 9 -16.18 1.28 -19.55
CA CYS A 9 -15.13 1.92 -18.75
C CYS A 9 -15.64 3.22 -18.09
N ASP A 10 -16.33 4.09 -18.83
CA ASP A 10 -16.88 5.33 -18.29
C ASP A 10 -17.91 5.08 -17.16
N GLU A 11 -18.74 4.05 -17.31
CA GLU A 11 -19.70 3.63 -16.28
C GLU A 11 -19.01 3.05 -15.03
N ASP A 12 -17.97 2.23 -15.20
CA ASP A 12 -17.14 1.72 -14.11
C ASP A 12 -16.48 2.85 -13.32
N GLN A 13 -15.85 3.80 -14.03
CA GLN A 13 -15.18 4.94 -13.38
C GLN A 13 -16.16 5.86 -12.66
N ARG A 14 -17.41 5.97 -13.15
CA ARG A 14 -18.48 6.69 -12.45
C ARG A 14 -18.87 5.97 -11.17
N ASP A 15 -19.09 4.66 -11.23
CA ASP A 15 -19.44 3.87 -10.05
C ASP A 15 -18.30 3.87 -9.00
N MET A 16 -17.03 3.97 -9.39
CA MET A 16 -15.90 4.12 -8.46
C MET A 16 -15.86 5.48 -7.74
N LYS A 17 -16.52 6.50 -8.30
CA LYS A 17 -16.70 7.81 -7.65
C LYS A 17 -17.91 7.81 -6.73
N GLU A 18 -19.03 7.26 -7.21
CA GLU A 18 -20.33 7.29 -6.52
C GLU A 18 -20.49 6.18 -5.48
N LEU A 19 -19.75 5.07 -5.63
CA LEU A 19 -19.79 3.87 -4.78
C LEU A 19 -21.21 3.34 -4.53
N PRO A 20 -21.99 3.03 -5.60
CA PRO A 20 -23.35 2.52 -5.42
C PRO A 20 -23.36 1.14 -4.75
N PRO A 21 -24.41 0.77 -3.99
CA PRO A 21 -24.46 -0.49 -3.24
C PRO A 21 -24.29 -1.75 -4.11
N ASN A 22 -24.75 -1.71 -5.36
CA ASN A 22 -24.67 -2.82 -6.31
C ASN A 22 -23.44 -2.76 -7.24
N ARG A 23 -22.42 -1.94 -6.93
CA ARG A 23 -21.21 -1.78 -7.76
C ARG A 23 -20.58 -3.12 -8.16
N VAL A 24 -20.36 -4.00 -7.19
CA VAL A 24 -19.67 -5.29 -7.43
C VAL A 24 -20.41 -6.14 -8.45
N GLU A 25 -21.75 -6.17 -8.40
CA GLU A 25 -22.55 -6.91 -9.37
C GLU A 25 -22.46 -6.29 -10.76
N LYS A 26 -22.52 -4.96 -10.87
CA LYS A 26 -22.29 -4.26 -12.14
C LYS A 26 -20.91 -4.55 -12.71
N ASP A 27 -19.86 -4.57 -11.87
CA ASP A 27 -18.50 -4.85 -12.32
C ASP A 27 -18.36 -6.27 -12.87
N ARG A 28 -19.03 -7.26 -12.26
CA ARG A 28 -19.12 -8.64 -12.80
C ARG A 28 -19.79 -8.68 -14.17
N MET A 29 -20.91 -7.97 -14.33
CA MET A 29 -21.61 -7.88 -15.62
C MET A 29 -20.73 -7.21 -16.69
N ARG A 30 -20.02 -6.14 -16.33
CA ARG A 30 -19.07 -5.47 -17.23
C ARG A 30 -17.93 -6.40 -17.63
N ARG A 31 -17.29 -7.11 -16.70
CA ARG A 31 -16.22 -8.08 -17.01
C ARG A 31 -16.72 -9.16 -17.98
N LYS A 32 -17.91 -9.71 -17.74
CA LYS A 32 -18.53 -10.67 -18.67
C LYS A 32 -18.71 -10.07 -20.07
N ARG A 33 -19.26 -8.86 -20.18
CA ARG A 33 -19.48 -8.20 -21.47
C ARG A 33 -18.17 -7.86 -22.19
N VAL A 34 -17.16 -7.39 -21.46
CA VAL A 34 -15.82 -7.14 -22.01
C VAL A 34 -15.23 -8.43 -22.58
N MET A 35 -15.35 -9.58 -21.90
CA MET A 35 -14.87 -10.86 -22.43
C MET A 35 -15.56 -11.25 -23.74
N GLU A 36 -16.88 -11.06 -23.85
CA GLU A 36 -17.61 -11.32 -25.10
C GLU A 36 -17.05 -10.47 -26.25
N ILE A 37 -16.88 -9.17 -26.03
CA ILE A 37 -16.32 -8.24 -27.01
C ILE A 37 -14.89 -8.65 -27.42
N LEU A 38 -14.05 -9.03 -26.46
CA LEU A 38 -12.68 -9.48 -26.74
C LEU A 38 -12.66 -10.78 -27.56
N ASN A 39 -13.52 -11.75 -27.24
CA ASN A 39 -13.62 -13.02 -27.97
C ASN A 39 -14.14 -12.84 -29.40
N GLU A 40 -14.98 -11.84 -29.63
CA GLU A 40 -15.48 -11.45 -30.96
C GLU A 40 -14.47 -10.62 -31.78
N GLY A 41 -13.30 -10.31 -31.21
CA GLY A 41 -12.26 -9.51 -31.87
C GLY A 41 -12.54 -8.00 -31.86
N GLY A 42 -13.37 -7.52 -30.93
CA GLY A 42 -13.83 -6.13 -30.87
C GLY A 42 -12.81 -5.11 -30.32
N ALA A 43 -11.62 -5.54 -29.89
CA ALA A 43 -10.54 -4.65 -29.48
C ALA A 43 -9.40 -4.69 -30.51
N ALA A 44 -8.96 -3.52 -30.98
CA ALA A 44 -7.90 -3.43 -32.00
C ALA A 44 -6.84 -2.38 -31.67
N GLU A 45 -7.22 -1.28 -31.01
CA GLU A 45 -6.31 -0.18 -30.67
C GLU A 45 -5.91 -0.23 -29.18
N GLY A 46 -4.78 0.37 -28.82
CA GLY A 46 -4.32 0.40 -27.43
C GLY A 46 -5.33 0.98 -26.44
N ILE A 47 -6.18 1.92 -26.88
CA ILE A 47 -7.26 2.47 -26.05
C ILE A 47 -8.35 1.44 -25.73
N ASP A 48 -8.65 0.51 -26.65
CA ASP A 48 -9.67 -0.53 -26.45
C ASP A 48 -9.22 -1.50 -25.35
N TYR A 49 -7.98 -1.96 -25.45
CA TYR A 49 -7.36 -2.81 -24.45
C TYR A 49 -7.18 -2.09 -23.11
N THR A 50 -6.94 -0.78 -23.12
CA THR A 50 -6.88 0.02 -21.88
C THR A 50 -8.24 0.07 -21.20
N HIS A 51 -9.32 0.37 -21.94
CA HIS A 51 -10.68 0.36 -21.39
C HIS A 51 -11.05 -1.00 -20.82
N ALA A 52 -10.73 -2.09 -21.53
CA ALA A 52 -10.94 -3.44 -21.03
C ALA A 52 -10.12 -3.73 -19.76
N ALA A 53 -8.84 -3.34 -19.74
CA ALA A 53 -7.95 -3.54 -18.60
C ALA A 53 -8.44 -2.85 -17.32
N VAL A 54 -9.02 -1.64 -17.43
CA VAL A 54 -9.60 -0.93 -16.29
C VAL A 54 -10.72 -1.74 -15.62
N ILE A 55 -11.61 -2.33 -16.43
CA ILE A 55 -12.72 -3.17 -15.92
C ILE A 55 -12.20 -4.39 -15.15
N PHE A 56 -11.14 -5.03 -15.65
CA PHE A 56 -10.51 -6.16 -14.98
C PHE A 56 -9.68 -5.75 -13.75
N GLN A 57 -9.13 -4.54 -13.73
CA GLN A 57 -8.36 -4.02 -12.59
C GLN A 57 -9.23 -3.88 -11.33
N HIS A 58 -10.54 -3.73 -11.51
CA HIS A 58 -11.56 -3.74 -10.45
C HIS A 58 -12.20 -5.11 -10.21
N GLY A 59 -11.61 -6.17 -10.75
CA GLY A 59 -12.02 -7.55 -10.54
C GLY A 59 -11.84 -8.07 -9.11
N GLU A 60 -12.17 -9.35 -8.94
CA GLU A 60 -12.26 -10.01 -7.63
C GLU A 60 -11.30 -11.20 -7.51
N THR A 61 -10.77 -11.69 -8.63
CA THR A 61 -9.99 -12.93 -8.71
C THR A 61 -8.57 -12.68 -9.24
N LEU A 62 -7.67 -13.64 -8.98
CA LEU A 62 -6.31 -13.61 -9.56
C LEU A 62 -6.33 -13.54 -11.08
N ASP A 63 -7.26 -14.27 -11.72
CA ASP A 63 -7.40 -14.26 -13.18
C ASP A 63 -7.85 -12.88 -13.69
N ASP A 64 -8.72 -12.17 -12.94
CA ASP A 64 -9.11 -10.81 -13.32
C ASP A 64 -7.90 -9.86 -13.32
N TRP A 65 -7.12 -9.80 -12.24
CA TRP A 65 -5.98 -8.89 -12.16
C TRP A 65 -4.85 -9.28 -13.14
N TRP A 66 -4.68 -10.58 -13.42
CA TRP A 66 -3.76 -11.03 -14.46
C TRP A 66 -4.24 -10.60 -15.85
N THR A 67 -5.53 -10.76 -16.14
CA THR A 67 -6.13 -10.30 -17.40
C THR A 67 -5.98 -8.78 -17.56
N ALA A 68 -6.19 -8.00 -16.49
CA ALA A 68 -5.94 -6.56 -16.48
C ALA A 68 -4.50 -6.22 -16.86
N HIS A 69 -3.53 -6.92 -16.28
CA HIS A 69 -2.11 -6.73 -16.58
C HIS A 69 -1.81 -7.03 -18.05
N GLN A 70 -2.29 -8.17 -18.59
CA GLN A 70 -2.06 -8.58 -19.97
C GLN A 70 -2.66 -7.60 -20.97
N LEU A 71 -3.91 -7.16 -20.75
CA LEU A 71 -4.58 -6.19 -21.61
C LEU A 71 -3.87 -4.83 -21.59
N ALA A 72 -3.49 -4.33 -20.41
CA ALA A 72 -2.76 -3.07 -20.29
C ALA A 72 -1.34 -3.16 -20.87
N TYR A 73 -0.69 -4.32 -20.74
CA TYR A 73 0.60 -4.57 -21.36
C TYR A 73 0.49 -4.51 -22.89
N GLN A 74 -0.48 -5.23 -23.46
CA GLN A 74 -0.75 -5.19 -24.90
C GLN A 74 -1.08 -3.77 -25.40
N ALA A 75 -1.88 -3.01 -24.64
CA ALA A 75 -2.13 -1.60 -24.94
C ALA A 75 -0.85 -0.75 -25.00
N SER A 76 0.10 -1.02 -24.09
CA SER A 76 1.38 -0.32 -24.04
C SER A 76 2.30 -0.66 -25.23
N GLU A 77 2.29 -1.93 -25.68
CA GLU A 77 3.01 -2.38 -26.87
C GLU A 77 2.44 -1.75 -28.16
N LEU A 78 1.15 -1.43 -28.17
CA LEU A 78 0.49 -0.66 -29.23
C LEU A 78 0.74 0.85 -29.15
N GLY A 79 1.66 1.30 -28.29
CA GLY A 79 2.08 2.70 -28.16
C GLY A 79 1.20 3.56 -27.26
N PHE A 80 0.21 3.00 -26.56
CA PHE A 80 -0.63 3.75 -25.64
C PHE A 80 0.06 3.93 -24.28
N ARG A 81 0.87 5.00 -24.16
CA ARG A 81 1.74 5.26 -23.00
C ARG A 81 1.02 5.15 -21.65
N GLN A 82 -0.21 5.64 -21.53
CA GLN A 82 -0.97 5.64 -20.28
C GLN A 82 -1.22 4.21 -19.76
N ALA A 83 -1.22 3.20 -20.64
CA ALA A 83 -1.42 1.81 -20.23
C ALA A 83 -0.20 1.21 -19.51
N LYS A 84 1.00 1.80 -19.62
CA LYS A 84 2.19 1.34 -18.90
C LYS A 84 1.96 1.32 -17.39
N TRP A 85 1.48 2.45 -16.84
CA TRP A 85 1.15 2.54 -15.43
C TRP A 85 0.05 1.55 -15.04
N LEU A 86 -0.98 1.40 -15.88
CA LEU A 86 -2.07 0.46 -15.64
C LEU A 86 -1.59 -1.00 -15.59
N SER A 87 -0.64 -1.36 -16.46
CA SER A 87 -0.03 -2.69 -16.48
C SER A 87 0.78 -2.96 -15.21
N ALA A 88 1.55 -1.97 -14.74
CA ALA A 88 2.34 -2.07 -13.51
C ALA A 88 1.45 -2.21 -12.26
N VAL A 89 0.39 -1.38 -12.14
CA VAL A 89 -0.53 -1.42 -10.99
C VAL A 89 -1.37 -2.71 -10.98
N ALA A 90 -1.70 -3.28 -12.15
CA ALA A 90 -2.37 -4.58 -12.24
C ALA A 90 -1.45 -5.73 -11.84
N LEU A 91 -0.19 -5.72 -12.29
CA LEU A 91 0.80 -6.72 -11.88
C LEU A 91 1.02 -6.70 -10.36
N ASP A 92 1.22 -5.52 -9.80
CA ASP A 92 1.43 -5.38 -8.36
C ASP A 92 0.20 -5.84 -7.56
N ARG A 93 -1.01 -5.58 -8.04
CA ARG A 93 -2.24 -6.08 -7.40
C ARG A 93 -2.33 -7.61 -7.46
N TRP A 94 -1.98 -8.21 -8.60
CA TRP A 94 -1.91 -9.66 -8.76
C TRP A 94 -0.86 -10.29 -7.82
N LEU A 95 0.31 -9.67 -7.66
CA LEU A 95 1.35 -10.11 -6.72
C LEU A 95 0.89 -9.97 -5.26
N LEU A 96 0.31 -8.81 -4.92
CA LEU A 96 -0.22 -8.51 -3.59
C LEU A 96 -1.24 -9.57 -3.15
N ARG A 97 -2.16 -9.94 -4.05
CA ARG A 97 -3.23 -10.91 -3.78
C ARG A 97 -2.73 -12.35 -3.63
N GLN A 98 -1.51 -12.64 -4.06
CA GLN A 98 -0.79 -13.88 -3.77
C GLN A 98 0.07 -13.80 -2.50
N GLY A 99 0.06 -12.68 -1.78
CA GLY A 99 0.95 -12.44 -0.64
C GLY A 99 2.42 -12.24 -1.04
N LYS A 100 2.71 -11.96 -2.31
CA LYS A 100 4.07 -11.71 -2.80
C LYS A 100 4.42 -10.22 -2.66
N PRO A 101 5.72 -9.88 -2.56
CA PRO A 101 6.16 -8.50 -2.73
C PRO A 101 5.67 -7.94 -4.07
N THR A 102 5.15 -6.72 -4.06
CA THR A 102 4.84 -5.98 -5.28
C THR A 102 6.12 -5.63 -6.03
N ARG A 103 6.09 -5.58 -7.37
CA ARG A 103 7.29 -5.29 -8.16
C ARG A 103 7.60 -3.80 -8.14
N PHE A 104 6.60 -2.96 -8.41
CA PHE A 104 6.81 -1.53 -8.64
C PHE A 104 6.51 -0.67 -7.42
N GLY A 105 5.83 -1.20 -6.41
CA GLY A 105 5.46 -0.46 -5.20
C GLY A 105 4.30 0.51 -5.47
N THR A 106 3.24 0.01 -6.09
CA THR A 106 2.04 0.81 -6.43
C THR A 106 0.83 0.57 -5.53
N GLN A 107 0.84 -0.49 -4.70
CA GLN A 107 -0.30 -0.83 -3.86
C GLN A 107 -0.13 -0.29 -2.44
N TYR A 108 -1.18 0.35 -1.94
CA TYR A 108 -1.34 0.72 -0.55
C TYR A 108 -2.37 -0.19 0.10
N ILE A 109 -2.16 -0.54 1.37
CA ILE A 109 -2.99 -1.50 2.12
C ILE A 109 -3.21 -1.01 3.55
N HIS A 110 -4.31 -1.47 4.16
CA HIS A 110 -4.53 -1.30 5.59
C HIS A 110 -3.64 -2.23 6.40
N LEU A 111 -2.87 -1.67 7.33
CA LEU A 111 -2.06 -2.40 8.31
C LEU A 111 -2.11 -1.66 9.65
N GLY A 112 -2.58 -2.34 10.69
CA GLY A 112 -2.64 -1.80 12.05
C GLY A 112 -3.48 -0.52 12.19
N GLY A 113 -4.58 -0.40 11.45
CA GLY A 113 -5.47 0.78 11.49
C GLY A 113 -4.98 1.98 10.67
N MET A 114 -3.87 1.84 9.94
CA MET A 114 -3.31 2.87 9.06
C MET A 114 -3.19 2.35 7.63
N ILE A 115 -3.03 3.26 6.67
CA ILE A 115 -2.69 2.90 5.29
C ILE A 115 -1.17 2.97 5.13
N ARG A 116 -0.59 1.97 4.48
CA ARG A 116 0.86 1.91 4.20
C ARG A 116 1.11 1.36 2.80
N LEU A 117 2.26 1.69 2.25
CA LEU A 117 2.74 1.03 1.04
C LEU A 117 2.94 -0.47 1.34
N ALA A 118 2.39 -1.34 0.50
CA ALA A 118 2.57 -2.78 0.61
C ALA A 118 4.04 -3.15 0.47
N ARG A 119 4.42 -4.35 0.93
CA ARG A 119 5.77 -4.87 0.73
C ARG A 119 6.09 -4.89 -0.77
N PHE A 120 7.29 -4.46 -1.12
CA PHE A 120 7.74 -4.35 -2.50
C PHE A 120 9.15 -4.92 -2.68
N ASP A 121 9.49 -5.23 -3.92
CA ASP A 121 10.81 -5.66 -4.34
C ASP A 121 11.78 -4.47 -4.38
N LEU A 122 12.78 -4.52 -3.51
CA LEU A 122 13.83 -3.50 -3.40
C LEU A 122 14.83 -3.54 -4.56
N SER A 123 14.84 -4.63 -5.34
CA SER A 123 15.71 -4.74 -6.52
C SER A 123 15.17 -3.98 -7.73
N THR A 124 13.86 -3.68 -7.77
CA THR A 124 13.28 -2.83 -8.81
C THR A 124 13.82 -1.41 -8.68
N THR A 125 14.47 -0.93 -9.72
CA THR A 125 15.10 0.40 -9.80
C THR A 125 14.09 1.49 -10.13
N ASP A 126 14.43 2.76 -9.84
CA ASP A 126 13.57 3.89 -10.23
C ASP A 126 13.61 4.13 -11.75
N GLU A 127 14.67 3.71 -12.43
CA GLU A 127 14.73 3.65 -13.90
C GLU A 127 13.68 2.70 -14.46
N GLU A 128 13.59 1.47 -13.92
CA GLU A 128 12.53 0.53 -14.30
C GLU A 128 11.14 1.08 -13.94
N ARG A 129 10.94 1.68 -12.76
CA ARG A 129 9.64 2.31 -12.41
C ARG A 129 9.26 3.37 -13.44
N LYS A 130 10.21 4.22 -13.83
CA LYS A 130 10.01 5.27 -14.83
C LYS A 130 9.66 4.71 -16.21
N GLU A 131 10.25 3.59 -16.63
CA GLU A 131 9.91 2.91 -17.89
C GLU A 131 8.44 2.50 -17.95
N TRP A 132 7.86 2.18 -16.79
CA TRP A 132 6.45 1.80 -16.60
C TRP A 132 5.56 2.98 -16.17
N ASP A 133 6.06 4.21 -16.23
CA ASP A 133 5.34 5.43 -15.83
C ASP A 133 4.85 5.38 -14.36
N VAL A 134 5.61 4.69 -13.51
CA VAL A 134 5.44 4.61 -12.05
C VAL A 134 6.37 5.62 -11.36
N PRO A 135 5.93 6.28 -10.26
CA PRO A 135 6.79 7.19 -9.48
C PRO A 135 8.03 6.51 -8.90
N SER A 136 8.99 7.32 -8.44
CA SER A 136 10.11 6.81 -7.65
C SER A 136 9.64 6.14 -6.37
N ILE A 137 10.43 5.22 -5.82
CA ILE A 137 10.04 4.59 -4.56
C ILE A 137 9.97 5.61 -3.41
N SER A 138 10.82 6.64 -3.46
CA SER A 138 10.79 7.73 -2.48
C SER A 138 9.47 8.49 -2.54
N ASP A 139 8.94 8.77 -3.74
CA ASP A 139 7.62 9.41 -3.92
C ASP A 139 6.50 8.55 -3.32
N SER A 140 6.54 7.23 -3.55
CA SER A 140 5.56 6.30 -2.98
C SER A 140 5.64 6.25 -1.44
N LEU A 141 6.84 6.21 -0.87
CA LEU A 141 7.04 6.17 0.59
C LEU A 141 6.63 7.47 1.29
N MET A 142 6.83 8.63 0.66
CA MET A 142 6.41 9.92 1.21
C MET A 142 4.97 10.30 0.86
N TYR A 143 4.28 9.46 0.09
CA TYR A 143 2.96 9.70 -0.47
C TYR A 143 2.85 11.03 -1.24
N ASN A 144 3.62 11.17 -2.31
CA ASN A 144 3.56 12.34 -3.17
C ASN A 144 2.31 12.33 -4.07
N ASN A 145 1.31 13.15 -3.72
CA ASN A 145 0.05 13.25 -4.47
C ASN A 145 0.21 13.73 -5.92
N GLU A 146 1.31 14.41 -6.26
CA GLU A 146 1.53 14.91 -7.62
C GLU A 146 1.91 13.79 -8.59
N THR A 147 2.50 12.72 -8.07
CA THR A 147 3.04 11.62 -8.87
C THR A 147 2.24 10.33 -8.70
N ILE A 148 1.67 10.08 -7.51
CA ILE A 148 0.85 8.91 -7.24
C ILE A 148 -0.49 9.02 -7.98
N ARG A 149 -0.87 7.92 -8.65
CA ARG A 149 -2.12 7.80 -9.41
C ARG A 149 -2.98 6.69 -8.83
N GLY A 150 -4.28 6.74 -9.10
CA GLY A 150 -5.22 5.68 -8.71
C GLY A 150 -5.52 5.61 -7.21
N MET A 151 -5.08 6.60 -6.44
CA MET A 151 -5.34 6.72 -5.01
C MET A 151 -6.29 7.90 -4.71
N PRO A 152 -7.03 7.86 -3.58
CA PRO A 152 -7.75 9.03 -3.09
C PRO A 152 -6.84 10.24 -2.91
N GLU A 153 -7.40 11.45 -3.06
CA GLU A 153 -6.66 12.68 -2.77
C GLU A 153 -6.17 12.68 -1.32
N GLY A 154 -4.85 12.78 -1.12
CA GLY A 154 -4.24 12.94 0.19
C GLY A 154 -3.88 14.39 0.47
N ARG A 155 -3.95 14.82 1.73
CA ARG A 155 -3.43 16.12 2.17
C ARG A 155 -2.46 15.90 3.32
N VAL A 156 -1.27 16.51 3.23
CA VAL A 156 -0.36 16.56 4.37
C VAL A 156 -0.96 17.50 5.42
N ILE A 157 -1.36 16.95 6.58
CA ILE A 157 -2.01 17.71 7.66
C ILE A 157 -1.05 18.10 8.79
N SER A 158 0.03 17.32 8.96
CA SER A 158 1.10 17.59 9.91
C SER A 158 2.43 17.11 9.32
N SER A 159 3.54 17.73 9.73
CA SER A 159 4.87 17.23 9.41
C SER A 159 5.81 17.47 10.58
N PHE A 160 6.73 16.54 10.81
CA PHE A 160 7.75 16.66 11.85
C PHE A 160 9.07 16.10 11.34
N LYS A 161 10.18 16.74 11.69
CA LYS A 161 11.50 16.37 11.20
C LYS A 161 12.46 16.21 12.38
N ILE A 162 13.18 15.10 12.38
CA ILE A 162 14.35 14.84 13.22
C ILE A 162 15.59 14.74 12.29
N PRO A 163 16.82 14.59 12.83
CA PRO A 163 17.96 14.27 11.98
C PRO A 163 17.66 13.05 11.10
N GLU A 164 17.90 13.19 9.79
CA GLU A 164 17.82 12.10 8.79
C GLU A 164 16.43 11.50 8.50
N LEU A 165 15.37 11.92 9.19
CA LEU A 165 14.01 11.46 8.96
C LEU A 165 12.98 12.59 9.11
N LYS A 166 12.12 12.74 8.12
CA LYS A 166 10.89 13.54 8.16
C LYS A 166 9.69 12.62 8.09
N MET A 167 8.70 12.87 8.95
CA MET A 167 7.40 12.22 8.90
C MET A 167 6.36 13.20 8.38
N ASN A 168 5.63 12.80 7.34
CA ASN A 168 4.40 13.47 6.89
C ASN A 168 3.21 12.69 7.44
N VAL A 169 2.24 13.34 8.08
CA VAL A 169 0.93 12.73 8.30
C VAL A 169 0.03 13.13 7.14
N VAL A 170 -0.45 12.15 6.41
CA VAL A 170 -1.29 12.33 5.22
C VAL A 170 -2.70 11.87 5.54
N SER A 171 -3.67 12.77 5.39
CA SER A 171 -5.09 12.42 5.46
C SER A 171 -5.65 12.22 4.05
N LEU A 172 -6.12 11.01 3.76
CA LEU A 172 -6.88 10.74 2.55
C LEU A 172 -8.32 11.24 2.69
N SER A 173 -8.88 11.70 1.57
CA SER A 173 -10.27 12.19 1.47
C SER A 173 -11.33 11.08 1.56
N LYS A 174 -10.93 9.84 1.30
CA LYS A 174 -11.74 8.65 1.47
C LYS A 174 -10.85 7.43 1.65
N ASP A 175 -11.49 6.33 2.04
CA ASP A 175 -10.79 5.08 2.24
C ASP A 175 -10.30 4.47 0.92
N ILE A 176 -9.31 3.59 1.02
CA ILE A 176 -8.80 2.84 -0.14
C ILE A 176 -9.69 1.64 -0.42
N VAL A 177 -9.89 1.35 -1.70
CA VAL A 177 -10.66 0.18 -2.14
C VAL A 177 -9.69 -0.94 -2.47
N HIS A 178 -10.15 -2.19 -2.39
CA HIS A 178 -9.38 -3.39 -2.76
C HIS A 178 -8.16 -3.72 -1.88
N SER A 179 -8.06 -3.18 -0.65
CA SER A 179 -7.08 -3.68 0.32
C SER A 179 -7.43 -5.13 0.72
N PRO A 180 -6.52 -6.11 0.55
CA PRO A 180 -6.71 -7.44 1.09
C PRO A 180 -6.56 -7.44 2.62
N THR A 181 -7.18 -8.43 3.25
CA THR A 181 -6.83 -8.85 4.62
C THR A 181 -5.80 -9.97 4.49
N PHE A 182 -4.78 -9.97 5.35
CA PHE A 182 -3.79 -11.02 5.40
C PHE A 182 -3.86 -11.76 6.73
N GLU A 183 -3.85 -13.09 6.66
CA GLU A 183 -3.69 -13.93 7.84
C GLU A 183 -2.26 -13.85 8.38
N GLY A 184 -2.14 -14.07 9.68
CA GLY A 184 -0.86 -14.12 10.39
C GLY A 184 -0.53 -15.53 10.82
N GLU A 185 0.73 -15.90 10.65
CA GLU A 185 1.29 -17.14 11.20
C GLU A 185 2.04 -16.83 12.49
N ILE A 186 2.02 -17.75 13.45
CA ILE A 186 2.80 -17.62 14.68
C ILE A 186 4.27 -17.89 14.35
N ILE A 187 5.13 -16.90 14.63
CA ILE A 187 6.58 -16.98 14.37
C ILE A 187 7.42 -17.09 15.64
N GLY A 188 6.76 -17.05 16.80
CA GLY A 188 7.41 -17.12 18.11
C GLY A 188 6.49 -16.62 19.21
N CYS A 189 7.05 -16.45 20.41
CA CYS A 189 6.35 -15.90 21.56
C CYS A 189 7.19 -14.79 22.21
N THR A 190 6.51 -13.87 22.90
CA THR A 190 7.15 -12.93 23.82
C THR A 190 7.63 -13.65 25.10
N PRO A 191 8.44 -13.00 25.96
CA PRO A 191 8.87 -13.59 27.24
C PRO A 191 7.72 -13.94 28.20
N ASP A 192 6.57 -13.26 28.08
CA ASP A 192 5.33 -13.55 28.80
C ASP A 192 4.42 -14.56 28.05
N ASP A 193 5.00 -15.32 27.12
CA ASP A 193 4.39 -16.44 26.38
C ASP A 193 3.17 -16.04 25.52
N ARG A 194 3.15 -14.80 25.01
CA ARG A 194 2.13 -14.35 24.06
C ARG A 194 2.60 -14.58 22.62
N PRO A 195 1.76 -15.17 21.75
CA PRO A 195 2.13 -15.41 20.36
C PRO A 195 2.45 -14.12 19.60
N ILE A 196 3.53 -14.16 18.82
CA ILE A 196 3.90 -13.15 17.85
C ILE A 196 3.44 -13.65 16.48
N PHE A 197 2.52 -12.90 15.87
CA PHE A 197 2.02 -13.17 14.53
C PHE A 197 2.83 -12.39 13.49
N ARG A 198 2.98 -12.96 12.30
CA ARG A 198 3.52 -12.28 11.11
C ARG A 198 2.69 -12.63 9.89
N ASN A 199 2.37 -11.63 9.07
CA ASN A 199 1.77 -11.86 7.76
C ASN A 199 2.81 -11.78 6.62
N CYS A 200 2.38 -12.11 5.40
CA CYS A 200 3.22 -12.08 4.19
C CYS A 200 3.82 -10.70 3.86
N GLN A 201 3.26 -9.62 4.41
CA GLN A 201 3.76 -8.24 4.27
C GLN A 201 4.84 -7.90 5.31
N ASN A 202 5.30 -8.87 6.10
CA ASN A 202 6.24 -8.71 7.21
C ASN A 202 5.71 -7.81 8.35
N TRP A 203 4.40 -7.54 8.40
CA TRP A 203 3.79 -6.91 9.56
C TRP A 203 3.72 -7.93 10.68
N ASN A 204 4.28 -7.56 11.84
CA ASN A 204 4.26 -8.39 13.03
C ASN A 204 3.33 -7.79 14.07
N TRP A 205 2.68 -8.63 14.87
CA TRP A 205 1.87 -8.13 15.97
C TRP A 205 1.67 -9.15 17.08
N ILE A 206 1.24 -8.63 18.23
CA ILE A 206 0.81 -9.36 19.40
C ILE A 206 -0.60 -8.87 19.73
N ASN A 207 -1.49 -9.80 20.07
CA ASN A 207 -2.84 -9.48 20.52
C ASN A 207 -2.87 -9.24 22.05
N LYS A 208 -3.92 -8.57 22.51
CA LYS A 208 -4.27 -8.49 23.93
C LYS A 208 -4.65 -9.89 24.43
N ASN A 209 -4.82 -10.02 25.75
CA ASN A 209 -5.20 -11.29 26.38
C ASN A 209 -6.57 -11.82 25.91
N ASP A 210 -7.40 -10.97 25.29
CA ASP A 210 -8.65 -11.39 24.63
C ASP A 210 -8.42 -12.16 23.31
N GLY A 211 -7.17 -12.25 22.85
CA GLY A 211 -6.75 -12.98 21.65
C GLY A 211 -7.14 -12.33 20.32
N THR A 212 -7.89 -11.22 20.32
CA THR A 212 -8.50 -10.67 19.10
C THR A 212 -8.15 -9.20 18.85
N THR A 213 -7.86 -8.44 19.90
CA THR A 213 -7.54 -7.03 19.77
C THR A 213 -6.03 -6.84 19.64
N LEU A 214 -5.58 -6.01 18.70
CA LEU A 214 -4.16 -5.61 18.61
C LEU A 214 -3.69 -4.95 19.91
N ASP A 215 -2.61 -5.45 20.50
CA ASP A 215 -1.90 -4.81 21.62
C ASP A 215 -0.73 -3.97 21.11
N LEU A 216 0.14 -4.61 20.33
CA LEU A 216 1.37 -4.03 19.79
C LEU A 216 1.65 -4.63 18.42
N GLY A 217 2.01 -3.80 17.45
CA GLY A 217 2.39 -4.21 16.11
C GLY A 217 3.57 -3.42 15.57
N TRP A 218 4.39 -4.04 14.72
CA TRP A 218 5.56 -3.39 14.15
C TRP A 218 5.86 -3.85 12.73
N LEU A 219 6.43 -2.92 11.96
CA LEU A 219 6.82 -3.11 10.58
C LEU A 219 8.15 -2.40 10.33
N LEU A 220 9.08 -3.09 9.66
CA LEU A 220 10.30 -2.46 9.15
C LEU A 220 10.01 -1.89 7.75
N ILE A 221 10.10 -0.57 7.63
CA ILE A 221 9.94 0.14 6.37
C ILE A 221 11.34 0.43 5.80
N PRO A 222 11.56 0.29 4.50
CA PRO A 222 12.80 0.72 3.87
C PRO A 222 13.12 2.19 4.19
N TYR A 223 14.40 2.51 4.30
CA TYR A 223 14.81 3.88 4.60
C TYR A 223 14.42 4.83 3.47
N ALA A 224 13.75 5.92 3.83
CA ALA A 224 13.58 7.10 3.01
C ALA A 224 13.72 8.35 3.89
N PRO A 225 14.30 9.46 3.39
CA PRO A 225 14.41 10.70 4.15
C PRO A 225 13.07 11.29 4.57
N THR A 226 12.00 10.99 3.82
CA THR A 226 10.62 11.32 4.18
C THR A 226 9.74 10.08 4.06
N ILE A 227 8.94 9.81 5.10
CA ILE A 227 7.96 8.72 5.12
C ILE A 227 6.58 9.32 5.44
N ALA A 228 5.53 8.75 4.85
CA ALA A 228 4.16 9.07 5.17
C ALA A 228 3.56 8.13 6.22
N HIS A 229 2.87 8.71 7.20
CA HIS A 229 1.90 8.06 8.06
C HIS A 229 0.51 8.41 7.52
N ILE A 230 -0.18 7.45 6.88
CA ILE A 230 -1.40 7.71 6.13
C ILE A 230 -2.63 7.29 6.94
N LEU A 231 -3.58 8.20 7.10
CA LEU A 231 -4.86 8.05 7.77
C LEU A 231 -5.99 8.52 6.85
N VAL A 232 -7.24 8.26 7.22
CA VAL A 232 -8.42 8.66 6.45
C VAL A 232 -9.22 9.69 7.25
N ASN A 233 -9.67 10.77 6.60
CA ASN A 233 -10.55 11.80 7.18
C ASN A 233 -10.08 12.39 8.52
N LYS A 234 -8.79 12.72 8.62
CA LYS A 234 -8.19 13.38 9.78
C LYS A 234 -7.89 14.86 9.47
N GLU A 235 -8.24 15.73 10.40
CA GLU A 235 -7.94 17.16 10.28
C GLU A 235 -6.61 17.53 10.91
N LYS A 236 -6.31 16.93 12.07
CA LYS A 236 -5.10 17.19 12.84
C LYS A 236 -4.67 15.93 13.57
N VAL A 237 -3.35 15.71 13.60
CA VAL A 237 -2.70 14.65 14.36
C VAL A 237 -1.48 15.24 15.04
N GLU A 238 -1.25 14.87 16.29
CA GLU A 238 -0.09 15.34 17.04
C GLU A 238 1.16 14.58 16.60
N LEU A 239 2.22 15.34 16.35
CA LEU A 239 3.56 14.83 16.11
C LEU A 239 4.49 15.39 17.18
N LYS A 240 5.29 14.52 17.80
CA LYS A 240 6.32 14.95 18.77
C LYS A 240 7.61 14.17 18.57
N GLY A 241 8.72 14.83 18.80
CA GLY A 241 10.03 14.21 18.84
C GLY A 241 10.42 13.85 20.27
N SER A 242 11.12 12.74 20.45
CA SER A 242 11.83 12.44 21.69
C SER A 242 13.16 11.76 21.39
N LYS A 243 13.85 11.26 22.42
CA LYS A 243 15.03 10.43 22.27
C LYS A 243 14.81 9.09 22.95
N LEU A 244 15.28 8.02 22.33
CA LEU A 244 15.27 6.67 22.87
C LEU A 244 16.68 6.08 22.75
N ASN A 245 17.33 5.77 23.88
CA ASN A 245 18.75 5.37 23.91
C ASN A 245 19.69 6.34 23.16
N GLY A 246 19.44 7.65 23.27
CA GLY A 246 20.19 8.70 22.56
C GLY A 246 19.76 8.94 21.12
N GLU A 247 19.07 7.99 20.48
CA GLU A 247 18.59 8.08 19.10
C GLU A 247 17.32 8.93 19.01
N PRO A 248 17.21 9.81 18.00
CA PRO A 248 16.01 10.61 17.80
C PRO A 248 14.85 9.75 17.29
N VAL A 249 13.65 9.96 17.83
CA VAL A 249 12.43 9.26 17.42
C VAL A 249 11.29 10.24 17.13
N ILE A 250 10.35 9.84 16.28
CA ILE A 250 9.12 10.59 16.01
C ILE A 250 7.93 9.78 16.52
N TRP A 251 7.07 10.41 17.31
CA TRP A 251 5.76 9.90 17.67
C TRP A 251 4.68 10.52 16.81
N VAL A 252 3.76 9.68 16.35
CA VAL A 252 2.45 10.06 15.81
C VAL A 252 1.41 9.65 16.83
N VAL A 253 0.65 10.62 17.35
CA VAL A 253 -0.32 10.42 18.42
C VAL A 253 -1.72 10.74 17.88
N ASP A 254 -2.53 9.69 17.73
CA ASP A 254 -3.95 9.75 17.37
C ASP A 254 -4.71 8.78 18.29
N HIS A 255 -5.71 8.03 17.79
CA HIS A 255 -6.37 6.97 18.55
C HIS A 255 -5.41 5.83 18.94
N ALA A 256 -4.33 5.67 18.16
CA ALA A 256 -3.21 4.78 18.45
C ALA A 256 -1.91 5.60 18.52
N LEU A 257 -0.93 5.07 19.25
CA LEU A 257 0.41 5.63 19.36
C LEU A 257 1.30 4.92 18.35
N THR A 258 2.00 5.66 17.48
CA THR A 258 3.01 5.08 16.60
C THR A 258 4.35 5.77 16.78
N LEU A 259 5.37 5.01 17.16
CA LEU A 259 6.76 5.46 17.21
C LEU A 259 7.47 5.06 15.92
N TYR A 260 8.21 6.02 15.36
CA TYR A 260 9.12 5.83 14.25
C TYR A 260 10.55 6.04 14.72
N VAL A 261 11.41 5.07 14.44
CA VAL A 261 12.83 5.12 14.78
C VAL A 261 13.68 4.59 13.62
N LYS A 262 14.71 5.35 13.27
CA LYS A 262 15.68 4.95 12.25
C LYS A 262 16.63 3.90 12.80
N SER A 263 17.07 3.03 11.91
CA SER A 263 17.78 1.80 12.16
C SER A 263 18.75 1.56 10.99
N ASP A 264 19.79 0.74 11.16
CA ASP A 264 20.72 0.38 10.07
C ASP A 264 20.02 -0.34 8.90
N LYS A 265 18.92 -1.05 9.19
CA LYS A 265 18.11 -1.80 8.22
C LYS A 265 16.97 -0.99 7.60
N GLY A 266 16.62 0.18 8.15
CA GLY A 266 15.45 0.95 7.70
C GLY A 266 14.83 1.81 8.80
N VAL A 267 13.52 2.02 8.74
CA VAL A 267 12.74 2.74 9.76
C VAL A 267 11.72 1.79 10.35
N TRP A 268 11.82 1.54 11.66
CA TRP A 268 10.79 0.80 12.38
C TRP A 268 9.59 1.70 12.62
N ALA A 269 8.41 1.21 12.27
CA ALA A 269 7.13 1.77 12.69
C ALA A 269 6.50 0.83 13.71
N ILE A 270 6.31 1.29 14.94
CA ILE A 270 5.82 0.49 16.06
C ILE A 270 4.55 1.14 16.59
N THR A 271 3.44 0.44 16.51
CA THR A 271 2.11 0.94 16.86
C THR A 271 1.52 0.16 18.02
N GLY A 272 0.95 0.87 18.99
CA GLY A 272 0.25 0.29 20.12
C GLY A 272 -0.54 1.33 20.89
N ASN A 273 -0.94 0.99 22.11
CA ASN A 273 -1.75 1.87 22.97
C ASN A 273 -1.03 2.32 24.26
N ASP A 274 0.22 1.87 24.47
CA ASP A 274 1.02 2.17 25.65
C ASP A 274 2.42 2.64 25.26
N TYR A 275 2.81 3.83 25.71
CA TYR A 275 4.12 4.42 25.38
C TYR A 275 5.28 3.53 25.81
N LYS A 276 5.23 3.01 27.03
CA LYS A 276 6.34 2.26 27.62
C LYS A 276 6.60 0.96 26.87
N ARG A 277 5.55 0.20 26.54
CA ARG A 277 5.67 -1.05 25.74
C ARG A 277 6.23 -0.79 24.35
N ILE A 278 5.81 0.30 23.70
CA ILE A 278 6.32 0.69 22.38
C ILE A 278 7.81 1.03 22.47
N GLU A 279 8.22 1.80 23.49
CA GLU A 279 9.63 2.15 23.73
C GLU A 279 10.48 0.94 24.06
N GLU A 280 9.99 0.02 24.90
CA GLU A 280 10.68 -1.24 25.23
C GLU A 280 10.97 -2.07 23.98
N LEU A 281 9.99 -2.26 23.10
CA LEU A 281 10.19 -2.97 21.83
C LEU A 281 11.12 -2.21 20.88
N ALA A 282 10.99 -0.89 20.81
CA ALA A 282 11.89 -0.07 19.99
C ALA A 282 13.35 -0.16 20.47
N LEU A 283 13.57 -0.23 21.79
CA LEU A 283 14.90 -0.43 22.38
C LEU A 283 15.49 -1.77 21.98
N THR A 284 14.72 -2.86 21.93
CA THR A 284 15.26 -4.16 21.50
C THR A 284 15.79 -4.08 20.07
N PHE A 285 15.05 -3.43 19.16
CA PHE A 285 15.49 -3.25 17.79
C PHE A 285 16.72 -2.37 17.66
N LEU A 286 16.89 -1.34 18.49
CA LEU A 286 18.09 -0.51 18.50
C LEU A 286 19.31 -1.26 19.06
N LEU A 287 19.13 -2.03 20.14
CA LEU A 287 20.20 -2.79 20.77
C LEU A 287 20.70 -3.95 19.90
N GLU A 288 19.80 -4.63 19.17
CA GLU A 288 20.17 -5.64 18.17
C GLU A 288 21.09 -5.09 17.07
N GLN A 289 21.09 -3.77 16.83
CA GLN A 289 21.92 -3.12 15.83
C GLN A 289 23.31 -2.80 16.36
N GLN A 290 23.36 -2.38 17.62
CA GLN A 290 24.60 -2.10 18.33
C GLN A 290 25.37 -3.40 18.67
N GLY A 291 24.70 -4.56 18.65
CA GLY A 291 25.24 -5.88 18.97
C GLY A 291 25.95 -6.65 17.84
N LYS A 292 26.21 -6.06 16.67
CA LYS A 292 27.17 -6.64 15.70
C LYS A 292 28.61 -6.34 16.13
N HIS A 293 29.08 -7.01 17.17
CA HIS A 293 30.47 -7.44 17.43
C HIS A 293 30.58 -7.98 18.85
N THR A 294 30.19 -9.24 19.05
CA THR A 294 30.82 -10.16 20.01
C THR A 294 30.84 -11.55 19.40
#